data_AF-A0A3C0CU66-F1
#
_entry.id   AF-A0A3C0CU66-F1
#
_cell.length_a   1.000
_cell.length_b   1.000
_cell.length_c   1.000
_cell.angle_alpha   90.00
_cell.angle_beta   90.00
_cell.angle_gamma   90.00
#
_symmetry.space_group_name_H-M   'P 1'
#
loop_
_entity.id
_entity.type
_entity.pdbx_description
1 polymer ?
#
loop_
_entity_poly.entity_id
_entity_poly.type
_entity_poly.pdbx_seq_one_letter_code
_entity_poly.pdbx_strand_id
1 'polypeptide(L)' 'MAKQALIEKAKRTPKFKVRKYNRCALCGRPHGYIRKFSI' A
#
# COMPACT_ATOMS: atom_id res chain seq x y z
N MET A 1 6.64 1.73 12.08
CA MET A 1 7.31 1.87 10.76
C MET A 1 6.77 0.81 9.81
N ALA A 2 6.53 1.14 8.54
CA ALA A 2 6.09 0.14 7.57
C ALA A 2 7.25 -0.80 7.20
N LYS A 3 7.02 -2.11 7.24
CA LYS A 3 8.02 -3.12 6.83
C LYS A 3 8.31 -2.95 5.33
N GLN A 4 9.57 -2.72 4.96
CA GLN A 4 9.98 -2.52 3.55
C GLN A 4 9.50 -3.64 2.62
N ALA A 5 9.62 -4.89 3.06
CA ALA A 5 9.12 -6.06 2.31
C ALA A 5 7.61 -5.98 1.99
N LEU A 6 6.81 -5.37 2.87
CA LEU A 6 5.37 -5.22 2.65
C LEU A 6 5.04 -4.06 1.70
N ILE A 7 5.88 -3.04 1.64
CA ILE A 7 5.76 -1.95 0.67
C ILE A 7 6.06 -2.47 -0.73
N GLU A 8 7.15 -3.22 -0.91
CA GLU A 8 7.49 -3.83 -2.20
C GLU A 8 6.43 -4.84 -2.65
N LYS A 9 5.91 -5.66 -1.74
CA LYS A 9 4.80 -6.57 -2.04
C LYS A 9 3.55 -5.83 -2.54
N ALA A 10 3.27 -4.63 -2.02
CA ALA A 10 2.14 -3.81 -2.46
C ALA A 10 2.38 -3.13 -3.82
N LYS A 11 3.65 -2.83 -4.15
CA LYS A 11 4.05 -2.28 -5.46
C LYS A 11 3.97 -3.32 -6.59
N ARG A 12 4.21 -4.60 -6.27
CA ARG A 12 4.13 -5.70 -7.24
C ARG A 12 2.70 -5.92 -7.73
N THR A 13 2.55 -6.34 -8.98
CA THR A 13 1.27 -6.72 -9.56
C THR A 13 0.75 -8.01 -8.89
N PRO A 14 -0.40 -7.96 -8.19
CA PRO A 14 -0.94 -9.14 -7.54
C PRO A 14 -1.54 -10.11 -8.56
N LYS A 15 -1.45 -11.43 -8.29
CA LYS A 15 -2.09 -12.49 -9.09
C LYS A 15 -3.60 -12.31 -9.24
N PHE A 16 -4.26 -11.71 -8.24
CA PHE A 16 -5.69 -11.46 -8.25
C PHE A 16 -5.97 -9.99 -7.92
N LYS A 17 -6.89 -9.37 -8.67
CA LYS A 17 -7.23 -7.94 -8.53
C LYS A 17 -7.67 -7.57 -7.10
N VAL A 18 -8.37 -8.47 -6.41
CA VAL A 18 -8.86 -8.29 -5.03
C VAL A 18 -7.75 -8.17 -3.98
N ARG A 19 -6.52 -8.58 -4.30
CA ARG A 19 -5.38 -8.51 -3.36
C ARG A 19 -4.67 -7.16 -3.37
N LYS A 20 -5.08 -6.22 -4.24
CA LYS A 20 -4.52 -4.85 -4.24
C LYS A 20 -5.10 -4.10 -3.03
N TYR A 21 -4.22 -3.59 -2.19
CA TYR A 21 -4.58 -2.74 -1.06
C TYR A 21 -3.74 -1.46 -1.09
N ASN A 22 -4.29 -0.38 -0.55
CA ASN A 22 -3.63 0.92 -0.59
C ASN A 22 -2.71 1.08 0.63
N ARG A 23 -1.57 1.73 0.41
CA ARG A 23 -0.66 2.16 1.48
C ARG A 23 -0.35 3.63 1.27
N CYS A 24 -0.13 4.36 2.35
CA CYS A 24 0.34 5.74 2.31
C CYS A 24 1.62 5.85 1.46
N ALA A 25 1.69 6.83 0.55
CA ALA A 25 2.89 7.06 -0.26
C ALA A 25 4.07 7.60 0.56
N LEU A 26 3.81 8.35 1.63
CA LEU A 26 4.84 8.98 2.47
C LEU A 26 5.45 7.99 3.48
N CYS A 27 4.59 7.25 4.20
CA CYS A 27 5.03 6.42 5.33
C CYS A 27 4.71 4.91 5.19
N GLY A 28 4.07 4.47 4.10
CA GLY A 28 3.77 3.05 3.84
C GLY A 28 2.70 2.42 4.75
N ARG A 29 1.98 3.25 5.50
CA ARG A 29 0.96 2.83 6.47
C ARG A 29 -0.24 2.18 5.77
N PRO A 30 -0.74 1.02 6.24
CA PRO A 30 -1.86 0.33 5.63
C PRO A 30 -3.24 0.89 6.05
N HIS A 31 -3.32 1.61 7.17
CA HIS A 31 -4.58 2.15 7.71
C HIS A 31 -4.59 3.68 7.65
N GLY A 32 -5.77 4.25 7.37
CA GLY A 32 -5.97 5.70 7.25
C GLY A 32 -5.71 6.27 5.85
N TYR A 33 -5.75 5.43 4.81
CA TYR A 33 -5.47 5.86 3.43
C TYR A 33 -6.60 6.72 2.86
N ILE A 34 -6.33 8.00 2.64
CA ILE A 34 -7.18 8.97 2.00
C ILE A 34 -6.94 8.90 0.49
N ARG A 35 -7.87 8.29 -0.24
CA ARG A 35 -7.76 8.06 -1.69
C ARG A 35 -7.56 9.34 -2.51
N LYS A 36 -8.10 10.47 -2.06
CA LYS A 36 -7.98 11.77 -2.73
C LYS A 36 -6.55 12.32 -2.72
N PHE A 37 -5.76 11.99 -1.68
CA PHE A 37 -4.41 12.55 -1.46
C PHE A 37 -3.31 11.48 -1.45
N SER A 38 -3.66 10.21 -1.64
CA SER A 38 -2.72 9.08 -1.59
C SER A 38 -1.88 9.01 -0.31
N ILE A 39 -2.45 9.48 0.80
CA ILE A 39 -1.83 9.56 2.13
C ILE A 39 -2.55 8.64 3.09
#